data_AF-A0A9P1GBE3-F1
#
_entry.id   AF-A0A9P1GBE3-F1
#
_cell.length_a   1.000
_cell.length_b   1.000
_cell.length_c   1.000
_cell.angle_alpha   90.00
_cell.angle_beta   90.00
_cell.angle_gamma   90.00
#
_symmetry.space_group_name_H-M   'P 1'
#
loop_
_entity.id
_entity.type
_entity.pdbx_description
1 polymer ?
#
loop_
_entity_poly.entity_id
_entity_poly.type
_entity_poly.pdbx_seq_one_letter_code
_entity_poly.pdbx_strand_id
1 'polypeptide(L)'
;MAEHGRTWQSTANINRNSAQLQDTYFTFATRAEARPNASIEFTPDDFINDYRSKFVNATGSSFNLISGGGPKPNRIDESLGVKYYEVEYVVRTQLGFSFDSLKTLHFITTFAASKDAVNIMNCQALDDKWDEDGATLRKVAESFTVCQVCEQAVEEAIIYSKENKISSEDDLNDMIDGLCSVKKKEGRWVAHLDIVQEDAGGPLSVEKQDGLGYCRGECTIVQRACQSSLRGKEESLASMLQQDTANKKMKEKVCKKICEKKRPKIADWKDEPFEPRDPKEVETQDMMAKMKAETGMSMKMYSREELERMTDGDMETMAAREAGHPNLVVGIGWTFFGKF
;
A
#
# COMPACT_ATOMS: atom_id res chain seq x y z
N MET A 1 -50.66 40.83 -34.24
CA MET A 1 -50.37 39.80 -33.22
C MET A 1 -49.12 39.09 -33.70
N ALA A 2 -47.92 39.54 -33.32
CA ALA A 2 -47.15 39.07 -32.15
C ALA A 2 -46.86 37.55 -32.24
N GLU A 3 -45.67 36.98 -32.09
CA GLU A 3 -44.30 37.39 -31.78
C GLU A 3 -43.38 36.16 -32.04
N HIS A 4 -42.07 36.37 -32.09
CA HIS A 4 -40.88 35.49 -31.96
C HIS A 4 -41.02 33.95 -31.75
N GLY A 5 -40.14 33.03 -32.18
CA GLY A 5 -38.76 33.09 -32.70
C GLY A 5 -37.94 31.87 -32.16
N ARG A 6 -36.92 31.41 -32.93
CA ARG A 6 -35.71 30.62 -32.48
C ARG A 6 -35.96 29.17 -31.96
N THR A 7 -35.10 28.14 -32.05
CA THR A 7 -33.69 27.92 -32.48
C THR A 7 -33.45 26.39 -32.47
N TRP A 8 -32.60 25.89 -33.36
CA TRP A 8 -31.91 24.59 -33.23
C TRP A 8 -30.59 24.81 -32.49
N GLN A 9 -30.35 24.09 -31.38
CA GLN A 9 -29.11 23.88 -30.59
C GLN A 9 -29.56 23.34 -29.20
N SER A 10 -28.88 22.47 -28.45
CA SER A 10 -27.50 21.99 -28.45
C SER A 10 -27.33 20.79 -27.50
N THR A 11 -26.20 20.09 -27.67
CA THR A 11 -25.35 19.47 -26.61
C THR A 11 -25.92 18.35 -25.75
N ALA A 12 -25.63 17.12 -26.17
CA ALA A 12 -25.28 16.05 -25.25
C ALA A 12 -23.98 16.44 -24.52
N ASN A 13 -24.11 16.75 -23.23
CA ASN A 13 -22.98 16.99 -22.34
C ASN A 13 -22.43 15.63 -21.91
N ILE A 14 -21.50 15.08 -22.71
CA ILE A 14 -20.59 14.03 -22.24
C ILE A 14 -19.58 14.75 -21.36
N ASN A 15 -19.88 14.84 -20.07
CA ASN A 15 -18.87 15.21 -19.09
C ASN A 15 -17.87 14.06 -19.06
N ARG A 16 -16.72 14.29 -19.70
CA ARG A 16 -15.48 13.56 -19.49
C ARG A 16 -15.13 13.69 -18.01
N ASN A 17 -15.51 12.71 -17.21
CA ASN A 17 -14.80 12.46 -15.97
C ASN A 17 -13.42 11.93 -16.38
N SER A 18 -12.45 12.84 -16.38
CA SER A 18 -11.07 12.49 -16.08
C SER A 18 -11.10 11.53 -14.89
N ALA A 19 -10.65 10.30 -15.10
CA ALA A 19 -10.32 9.39 -14.02
C ALA A 19 -9.21 10.05 -13.18
N GLN A 20 -9.62 10.89 -12.23
CA GLN A 20 -8.81 11.20 -11.07
C GLN A 20 -8.60 9.85 -10.40
N LEU A 21 -7.36 9.36 -10.46
CA LEU A 21 -6.89 8.36 -9.52
C LEU A 21 -7.30 8.88 -8.13
N GLN A 22 -8.28 8.22 -7.51
CA GLN A 22 -8.60 8.48 -6.12
C GLN A 22 -7.40 7.98 -5.33
N ASP A 23 -6.54 8.90 -4.91
CA ASP A 23 -5.49 8.61 -3.95
C ASP A 23 -6.16 8.10 -2.67
N THR A 24 -6.20 6.79 -2.50
CA THR A 24 -6.57 6.12 -1.25
C THR A 24 -5.45 6.41 -0.25
N TYR A 25 -5.68 7.38 0.63
CA TYR A 25 -4.71 7.81 1.63
C TYR A 25 -4.85 6.93 2.87
N PHE A 26 -4.45 5.67 2.75
CA PHE A 26 -4.27 4.82 3.91
C PHE A 26 -2.84 4.27 3.96
N THR A 27 -2.25 4.24 5.15
CA THR A 27 -0.91 3.67 5.38
C THR A 27 -1.01 2.59 6.43
N PHE A 28 -0.05 1.68 6.47
CA PHE A 28 0.12 0.88 7.66
C PHE A 28 1.59 0.71 7.97
N ALA A 29 1.91 0.76 9.25
CA ALA A 29 3.25 0.57 9.75
C ALA A 29 3.26 -0.68 10.61
N THR A 30 4.06 -1.67 10.21
CA THR A 30 4.39 -2.79 11.08
C THR A 30 5.63 -2.44 11.91
N ARG A 31 5.71 -2.90 13.15
CA ARG A 31 6.93 -2.80 13.97
C ARG A 31 7.00 -4.02 14.85
N ALA A 32 8.17 -4.65 14.91
CA ALA A 32 8.46 -5.67 15.90
C ALA A 32 9.41 -5.07 16.94
N GLU A 33 8.99 -5.03 18.19
CA GLU A 33 9.85 -4.68 19.31
C GLU A 33 10.32 -5.98 19.98
N ALA A 34 11.60 -6.29 19.84
CA ALA A 34 12.22 -7.39 20.57
C ALA A 34 12.24 -7.03 22.06
N ARG A 35 11.63 -7.89 22.87
CA ARG A 35 11.58 -7.72 24.32
C ARG A 35 12.05 -9.03 24.94
N PRO A 36 13.33 -9.16 25.31
CA PRO A 36 13.79 -10.36 26.01
C PRO A 36 13.02 -10.46 27.33
N ASN A 37 12.27 -11.55 27.52
CA ASN A 37 11.31 -11.77 28.61
C ASN A 37 10.00 -10.96 28.52
N ALA A 38 9.51 -10.66 27.31
CA ALA A 38 8.17 -10.10 27.14
C ALA A 38 7.14 -11.01 27.83
N SER A 39 6.41 -10.46 28.80
CA SER A 39 5.25 -11.17 29.33
C SER A 39 4.24 -11.39 28.19
N ILE A 40 3.72 -12.61 28.09
CA ILE A 40 2.59 -12.95 27.21
C ILE A 40 1.30 -12.26 27.72
N GLU A 41 1.35 -11.65 28.90
CA GLU A 41 0.37 -10.71 29.42
C GLU A 41 0.72 -9.30 28.94
N PHE A 42 0.40 -9.03 27.68
CA PHE A 42 0.37 -7.69 27.12
C PHE A 42 -1.08 -7.23 27.07
N THR A 43 -1.36 -6.00 27.50
CA THR A 43 -2.63 -5.33 27.18
C THR A 43 -2.32 -4.00 26.48
N PRO A 44 -3.19 -3.56 25.55
CA PRO A 44 -3.00 -2.29 24.88
C PRO A 44 -3.31 -1.08 25.77
N ASP A 45 -3.68 -1.27 27.04
CA ASP A 45 -4.14 -0.19 27.92
C ASP A 45 -3.06 0.86 28.17
N ASP A 46 -1.81 0.43 28.36
CA ASP A 46 -0.68 1.35 28.51
C ASP A 46 -0.48 2.21 27.26
N PHE A 47 -0.62 1.59 26.08
CA PHE A 47 -0.55 2.30 24.80
C PHE A 47 -1.69 3.31 24.68
N ILE A 48 -2.93 2.91 24.99
CA ILE A 48 -4.11 3.77 24.92
C ILE A 48 -3.97 4.96 25.88
N ASN A 49 -3.49 4.72 27.10
CA ASN A 49 -3.31 5.75 28.12
C ASN A 49 -2.21 6.74 27.75
N ASP A 50 -1.06 6.24 27.26
CA ASP A 50 0.03 7.06 26.77
C ASP A 50 -0.42 7.96 25.60
N TYR A 51 -1.09 7.38 24.60
CA TYR A 51 -1.60 8.15 23.45
C TYR A 51 -2.63 9.18 23.90
N ARG A 52 -3.58 8.81 24.75
CA ARG A 52 -4.56 9.75 25.31
C ARG A 52 -3.86 10.93 26.01
N SER A 53 -2.84 10.68 26.82
CA SER A 53 -2.11 11.73 27.53
C SER A 53 -1.37 12.69 26.59
N LYS A 54 -0.76 12.15 25.52
CA LYS A 54 -0.01 12.95 24.53
C LYS A 54 -0.92 13.88 23.73
N PHE A 55 -2.09 13.40 23.34
CA PHE A 55 -3.02 14.20 22.53
C PHE A 55 -3.88 15.16 23.35
N VAL A 56 -4.13 14.90 24.65
CA VAL A 56 -4.83 15.85 25.54
C VAL A 56 -4.00 17.11 25.80
N ASN A 57 -2.68 16.98 25.83
CA ASN A 57 -1.78 18.11 26.14
C ASN A 57 -1.40 18.95 24.90
N ALA A 58 -1.81 18.55 23.69
CA ALA A 58 -1.48 19.25 22.45
C ALA A 58 -2.65 20.12 21.97
N THR A 59 -2.42 21.43 21.82
CA THR A 59 -3.43 22.40 21.39
C THR A 59 -4.08 21.99 20.07
N GLY A 60 -5.41 21.79 20.08
CA GLY A 60 -6.19 21.46 18.89
C GLY A 60 -6.14 20.00 18.44
N SER A 61 -5.42 19.13 19.16
CA SER A 61 -5.44 17.69 18.90
C SER A 61 -6.46 16.97 19.77
N SER A 62 -6.98 15.84 19.29
CA SER A 62 -7.86 14.99 20.09
C SER A 62 -7.63 13.52 19.78
N PHE A 63 -7.79 12.68 20.80
CA PHE A 63 -7.76 11.22 20.68
C PHE A 63 -9.13 10.69 21.11
N ASN A 64 -9.79 9.95 20.23
CA ASN A 64 -11.07 9.31 20.51
C ASN A 64 -10.93 7.80 20.31
N LEU A 65 -11.09 7.03 21.38
CA LEU A 65 -11.08 5.57 21.31
C LEU A 65 -12.46 5.10 20.83
N ILE A 66 -12.52 4.35 19.73
CA ILE A 66 -13.75 3.75 19.21
C ILE A 66 -13.96 2.37 19.83
N SER A 67 -12.95 1.51 19.70
CA SER A 67 -13.03 0.13 20.16
C SER A 67 -11.65 -0.40 20.59
N GLY A 68 -11.66 -1.45 21.39
CA GLY A 68 -10.44 -2.03 21.97
C GLY A 68 -10.12 -1.53 23.39
N GLY A 69 -9.03 -2.05 23.95
CA GLY A 69 -8.69 -1.90 25.37
C GLY A 69 -9.20 -3.05 26.24
N GLY A 70 -8.57 -3.21 27.40
CA GLY A 70 -8.90 -4.23 28.39
C GLY A 70 -8.11 -5.54 28.26
N PRO A 71 -8.33 -6.48 29.20
CA PRO A 71 -7.50 -7.67 29.36
C PRO A 71 -7.81 -8.80 28.37
N LYS A 72 -8.97 -8.73 27.70
CA LYS A 72 -9.44 -9.79 26.81
C LYS A 72 -8.90 -9.57 25.40
N PRO A 73 -8.16 -10.52 24.82
CA PRO A 73 -7.72 -10.44 23.44
C PRO A 73 -8.90 -10.60 22.47
N ASN A 74 -8.86 -9.89 21.34
CA ASN A 74 -9.82 -10.03 20.24
C ASN A 74 -9.70 -11.41 19.59
N ARG A 75 -8.47 -11.94 19.51
CA ARG A 75 -8.18 -13.26 18.94
C ARG A 75 -7.02 -13.92 19.69
N ILE A 76 -7.13 -15.22 19.92
CA ILE A 76 -6.05 -16.04 20.47
C ILE A 76 -5.67 -17.08 19.42
N ASP A 77 -4.41 -17.12 19.06
CA ASP A 77 -3.85 -18.23 18.30
C ASP A 77 -3.30 -19.26 19.28
N GLU A 78 -4.08 -20.30 19.58
CA GLU A 78 -3.70 -21.38 20.50
C GLU A 78 -2.47 -22.15 20.03
N SER A 79 -2.21 -22.19 18.72
CA SER A 79 -1.07 -22.92 18.17
C SER A 79 0.26 -22.20 18.38
N LEU A 80 0.23 -20.87 18.41
CA LEU A 80 1.40 -20.02 18.63
C LEU A 80 1.47 -19.46 20.07
N GLY A 81 0.39 -19.59 20.83
CA GLY A 81 0.23 -18.94 22.13
C GLY A 81 0.24 -17.41 22.03
N VAL A 82 -0.12 -16.86 20.87
CA VAL A 82 -0.09 -15.42 20.58
C VAL A 82 -1.47 -14.84 20.79
N LYS A 83 -1.53 -13.75 21.55
CA LYS A 83 -2.75 -12.98 21.78
C LYS A 83 -2.73 -11.75 20.89
N TYR A 84 -3.85 -11.53 20.21
CA TYR A 84 -4.07 -10.38 19.33
C TYR A 84 -5.04 -9.41 20.01
N TYR A 85 -4.65 -8.15 20.05
CA TYR A 85 -5.46 -7.05 20.55
C TYR A 85 -5.63 -6.02 19.45
N GLU A 86 -6.86 -5.64 19.17
CA GLU A 86 -7.17 -4.63 18.17
C GLU A 86 -7.69 -3.39 18.88
N VAL A 87 -7.15 -2.24 18.49
CA VAL A 87 -7.51 -0.94 19.02
C VAL A 87 -7.86 -0.03 17.86
N GLU A 88 -9.11 0.41 17.82
CA GLU A 88 -9.61 1.35 16.83
C GLU A 88 -9.79 2.72 17.49
N TYR A 89 -9.20 3.74 16.89
CA TYR A 89 -9.23 5.08 17.44
C TYR A 89 -9.08 6.14 16.36
N VAL A 90 -9.58 7.33 16.64
CA VAL A 90 -9.50 8.49 15.75
C VAL A 90 -8.61 9.54 16.39
N VAL A 91 -7.67 10.06 15.61
CA VAL A 91 -6.81 11.16 16.02
C VAL A 91 -7.08 12.36 15.12
N ARG A 92 -7.36 13.49 15.75
CA ARG A 92 -7.34 14.79 15.07
C ARG A 92 -5.99 15.45 15.35
N THR A 93 -5.26 15.81 14.31
CA THR A 93 -3.96 16.46 14.45
C THR A 93 -3.71 17.47 13.33
N GLN A 94 -2.82 18.44 13.58
CA GLN A 94 -2.37 19.40 12.58
C GLN A 94 -1.31 18.72 11.71
N LEU A 95 -1.67 18.39 10.46
CA LEU A 95 -0.72 17.88 9.48
C LEU A 95 -0.18 19.06 8.66
N GLY A 96 1.06 19.48 8.95
CA GLY A 96 1.78 20.51 8.19
C GLY A 96 2.00 21.83 8.93
N PHE A 97 2.74 22.75 8.29
CA PHE A 97 3.05 24.09 8.83
C PHE A 97 1.91 25.10 8.63
N SER A 98 0.87 24.75 7.88
CA SER A 98 -0.28 25.61 7.62
C SER A 98 -1.31 25.46 8.74
N PHE A 99 -1.62 26.58 9.39
CA PHE A 99 -2.53 26.67 10.56
C PHE A 99 -3.98 26.23 10.28
N ASP A 100 -4.38 26.00 9.01
CA ASP A 100 -5.78 25.81 8.61
C ASP A 100 -6.19 24.38 8.22
N SER A 101 -5.31 23.37 8.29
CA SER A 101 -5.69 22.00 7.92
C SER A 101 -5.52 20.99 9.05
N LEU A 102 -6.41 21.07 10.05
CA LEU A 102 -6.64 19.95 10.95
C LEU A 102 -7.21 18.78 10.13
N LYS A 103 -6.48 17.67 10.09
CA LYS A 103 -6.96 16.43 9.48
C LYS A 103 -7.33 15.43 10.56
N THR A 104 -8.37 14.66 10.28
CA THR A 104 -8.82 13.56 11.12
C THR A 104 -8.36 12.26 10.48
N LEU A 105 -7.56 11.50 11.22
CA LEU A 105 -7.05 10.20 10.81
C LEU A 105 -7.69 9.13 11.67
N HIS A 106 -8.18 8.09 11.01
CA HIS A 106 -8.76 6.91 11.63
C HIS A 106 -7.71 5.80 11.65
N PHE A 107 -7.53 5.17 12.81
CA PHE A 107 -6.53 4.13 13.04
C PHE A 107 -7.17 2.81 13.47
N ILE A 108 -6.63 1.70 12.97
CA ILE A 108 -6.75 0.37 13.54
C ILE A 108 -5.35 -0.11 13.88
N THR A 109 -5.06 -0.35 15.15
CA THR A 109 -3.79 -0.93 15.58
C THR A 109 -4.00 -2.32 16.12
N THR A 110 -3.35 -3.30 15.49
CA THR A 110 -3.30 -4.69 15.93
C THR A 110 -1.98 -4.96 16.63
N PHE A 111 -2.07 -5.35 17.89
CA PHE A 111 -0.95 -5.82 18.69
C PHE A 111 -0.96 -7.34 18.72
N ALA A 112 0.18 -7.97 18.48
CA ALA A 112 0.37 -9.40 18.62
C ALA A 112 1.58 -9.67 19.51
N ALA A 113 1.32 -10.09 20.75
CA ALA A 113 2.36 -10.38 21.73
C ALA A 113 2.79 -11.85 21.63
N SER A 114 4.08 -12.06 21.41
CA SER A 114 4.75 -13.36 21.45
C SER A 114 5.79 -13.38 22.57
N LYS A 115 6.36 -14.56 22.88
CA LYS A 115 7.36 -14.71 23.95
C LYS A 115 8.60 -13.83 23.76
N ASP A 116 8.96 -13.52 22.51
CA ASP A 116 10.21 -12.86 22.18
C ASP A 116 10.02 -11.43 21.62
N ALA A 117 8.80 -11.08 21.20
CA ALA A 117 8.51 -9.80 20.58
C ALA A 117 7.03 -9.40 20.66
N VAL A 118 6.79 -8.09 20.71
CA VAL A 118 5.47 -7.49 20.45
C VAL A 118 5.47 -6.95 19.04
N ASN A 119 4.54 -7.45 18.22
CA ASN A 119 4.32 -6.97 16.87
C ASN A 119 3.17 -5.99 16.89
N ILE A 120 3.37 -4.82 16.30
CA ILE A 120 2.38 -3.76 16.22
C ILE A 120 2.15 -3.52 14.73
N MET A 121 0.91 -3.64 14.29
CA MET A 121 0.49 -3.27 12.95
C MET A 121 -0.50 -2.13 13.11
N ASN A 122 -0.12 -0.96 12.68
CA ASN A 122 -0.98 0.22 12.72
C ASN A 122 -1.45 0.48 11.30
N CYS A 123 -2.74 0.38 11.02
CA CYS A 123 -3.39 0.81 9.79
C CYS A 123 -4.03 2.17 10.04
N GLN A 124 -3.89 3.12 9.13
CA GLN A 124 -4.50 4.44 9.22
C GLN A 124 -5.09 4.86 7.89
N ALA A 125 -6.22 5.58 7.91
CA ALA A 125 -6.78 6.27 6.75
C ALA A 125 -7.28 7.66 7.14
N LEU A 126 -7.67 8.47 6.17
CA LEU A 126 -8.45 9.68 6.47
C LEU A 126 -9.86 9.28 6.92
N ASP A 127 -10.37 9.96 7.94
CA ASP A 127 -11.67 9.64 8.55
C ASP A 127 -12.84 9.88 7.59
N ASP A 128 -12.72 10.85 6.67
CA ASP A 128 -13.71 11.13 5.62
C ASP A 128 -13.82 10.01 4.56
N LYS A 129 -12.81 9.14 4.47
CA LYS A 129 -12.79 7.96 3.60
C LYS A 129 -12.95 6.65 4.36
N TRP A 130 -13.20 6.69 5.67
CA TRP A 130 -13.23 5.47 6.48
C TRP A 130 -14.36 4.51 6.10
N ASP A 131 -15.49 5.02 5.64
CA ASP A 131 -16.59 4.16 5.18
C ASP A 131 -16.23 3.35 3.93
N GLU A 132 -15.32 3.87 3.10
CA GLU A 132 -14.80 3.19 1.91
C GLU A 132 -13.60 2.29 2.26
N ASP A 133 -12.60 2.84 2.95
CA ASP A 133 -11.31 2.19 3.20
C ASP A 133 -11.31 1.28 4.46
N GLY A 134 -12.17 1.57 5.44
CA GLY A 134 -12.15 0.95 6.77
C GLY A 134 -12.50 -0.54 6.75
N ALA A 135 -13.42 -0.96 5.88
CA ALA A 135 -13.74 -2.38 5.71
C ALA A 135 -12.53 -3.17 5.18
N THR A 136 -11.80 -2.60 4.21
CA THR A 136 -10.57 -3.16 3.67
C THR A 136 -9.46 -3.19 4.71
N LEU A 137 -9.31 -2.13 5.51
CA LEU A 137 -8.27 -2.05 6.54
C LEU A 137 -8.51 -3.02 7.71
N ARG A 138 -9.76 -3.21 8.14
CA ARG A 138 -10.12 -4.27 9.10
C ARG A 138 -9.79 -5.64 8.53
N LYS A 139 -10.15 -5.88 7.28
CA LYS A 139 -9.83 -7.14 6.59
C LYS A 139 -8.33 -7.36 6.40
N VAL A 140 -7.53 -6.33 6.14
CA VAL A 140 -6.05 -6.43 6.09
C VAL A 140 -5.49 -6.71 7.47
N ALA A 141 -6.05 -6.09 8.51
CA ALA A 141 -5.65 -6.34 9.88
C ALA A 141 -5.95 -7.80 10.29
N GLU A 142 -7.06 -8.33 9.78
CA GLU A 142 -7.53 -9.69 10.03
C GLU A 142 -6.88 -10.75 9.13
N SER A 143 -6.57 -10.43 7.86
CA SER A 143 -6.21 -11.37 6.80
C SER A 143 -4.70 -11.63 6.70
N PHE A 144 -4.40 -12.92 6.77
CA PHE A 144 -3.05 -13.48 6.73
C PHE A 144 -2.77 -14.10 5.35
N THR A 145 -3.14 -13.43 4.26
CA THR A 145 -2.76 -13.84 2.88
C THR A 145 -1.26 -13.65 2.58
N VAL A 146 -0.54 -13.08 3.55
CA VAL A 146 0.89 -12.76 3.52
C VAL A 146 1.79 -13.95 3.15
N CYS A 147 1.43 -15.19 3.51
CA CYS A 147 2.23 -16.35 3.15
C CYS A 147 2.24 -16.63 1.65
N GLN A 148 1.07 -16.72 1.01
CA GLN A 148 0.97 -17.03 -0.43
C GLN A 148 1.64 -15.92 -1.25
N VAL A 149 1.43 -14.66 -0.85
CA VAL A 149 2.08 -13.52 -1.49
C VAL A 149 3.60 -13.56 -1.28
N CYS A 150 4.10 -13.98 -0.11
CA CYS A 150 5.53 -14.16 0.11
C CYS A 150 6.13 -15.23 -0.82
N GLU A 151 5.49 -16.39 -0.92
CA GLU A 151 5.97 -17.47 -1.78
C GLU A 151 5.96 -17.05 -3.26
N GLN A 152 4.91 -16.34 -3.69
CA GLN A 152 4.85 -15.80 -5.05
C GLN A 152 5.92 -14.73 -5.27
N ALA A 153 6.14 -13.82 -4.32
CA ALA A 153 7.16 -12.78 -4.43
C ALA A 153 8.56 -13.39 -4.61
N VAL A 154 8.91 -14.42 -3.83
CA VAL A 154 10.21 -15.11 -3.96
C VAL A 154 10.35 -15.77 -5.34
N GLU A 155 9.27 -16.37 -5.85
CA GLU A 155 9.28 -17.01 -7.17
C GLU A 155 9.42 -15.99 -8.30
N GLU A 156 8.68 -14.89 -8.25
CA GLU A 156 8.77 -13.80 -9.22
C GLU A 156 10.14 -13.10 -9.18
N ALA A 157 10.77 -12.98 -8.00
CA ALA A 157 12.14 -12.47 -7.89
C ALA A 157 13.17 -13.37 -8.60
N ILE A 158 13.00 -14.70 -8.50
CA ILE A 158 13.87 -15.67 -9.18
C ILE A 158 13.65 -15.59 -10.70
N ILE A 159 12.40 -15.55 -11.16
CA ILE A 159 12.05 -15.46 -12.58
C ILE A 159 12.62 -14.15 -13.16
N TYR A 160 12.32 -13.02 -12.53
CA TYR A 160 12.71 -11.72 -13.01
C TYR A 160 14.23 -11.53 -13.06
N SER A 161 14.96 -11.98 -12.03
CA SER A 161 16.43 -11.92 -12.01
C SER A 161 17.06 -12.76 -13.14
N LYS A 162 16.49 -13.94 -13.45
CA LYS A 162 16.96 -14.81 -14.54
C LYS A 162 16.64 -14.25 -15.92
N GLU A 163 15.43 -13.76 -16.12
CA GLU A 163 15.00 -13.18 -17.41
C GLU A 163 15.79 -11.92 -17.76
N ASN A 164 16.08 -11.08 -16.77
CA ASN A 164 16.83 -9.83 -16.94
C ASN A 164 18.35 -9.99 -16.72
N LYS A 165 18.84 -11.21 -16.45
CA LYS A 165 20.26 -11.53 -16.22
C LYS A 165 20.92 -10.63 -15.16
N ILE A 166 20.18 -10.35 -14.09
CA ILE A 166 20.64 -9.54 -12.97
C ILE A 166 21.50 -10.41 -12.07
N SER A 167 22.77 -10.03 -11.90
CA SER A 167 23.73 -10.80 -11.09
C SER A 167 24.54 -9.95 -10.10
N SER A 168 24.48 -8.62 -10.22
CA SER A 168 25.16 -7.74 -9.27
C SER A 168 24.31 -7.61 -8.00
N GLU A 169 24.97 -7.43 -6.86
CA GLU A 169 24.28 -7.30 -5.57
C GLU A 169 23.44 -6.01 -5.51
N ASP A 170 23.99 -4.91 -6.02
CA ASP A 170 23.30 -3.61 -6.07
C ASP A 170 22.05 -3.68 -6.95
N ASP A 171 22.15 -4.26 -8.16
CA ASP A 171 20.98 -4.39 -9.05
C ASP A 171 19.93 -5.36 -8.48
N LEU A 172 20.34 -6.39 -7.74
CA LEU A 172 19.42 -7.31 -7.06
C LEU A 172 18.68 -6.61 -5.92
N ASN A 173 19.34 -5.76 -5.14
CA ASN A 173 18.71 -4.96 -4.09
C ASN A 173 17.70 -3.96 -4.69
N ASP A 174 18.08 -3.24 -5.74
CA ASP A 174 17.20 -2.30 -6.44
C ASP A 174 15.94 -2.98 -7.01
N MET A 175 16.11 -4.19 -7.53
CA MET A 175 15.03 -5.04 -8.02
C MET A 175 14.11 -5.50 -6.88
N ILE A 176 14.66 -5.96 -5.75
CA ILE A 176 13.86 -6.39 -4.60
C ILE A 176 13.05 -5.22 -4.01
N ASP A 177 13.64 -4.03 -3.93
CA ASP A 177 12.95 -2.80 -3.50
C ASP A 177 11.77 -2.45 -4.42
N GLY A 178 11.87 -2.82 -5.70
CA GLY A 178 10.82 -2.65 -6.70
C GLY A 178 9.80 -3.76 -6.78
N LEU A 179 10.11 -4.95 -6.28
CA LEU A 179 9.36 -6.19 -6.48
C LEU A 179 7.93 -6.12 -5.97
N CYS A 180 7.67 -5.32 -4.94
CA CYS A 180 6.32 -5.10 -4.41
C CYS A 180 5.68 -3.80 -4.92
N SER A 181 6.07 -3.27 -6.09
CA SER A 181 5.54 -2.02 -6.64
C SER A 181 4.94 -2.22 -8.03
N VAL A 182 3.63 -2.08 -8.14
CA VAL A 182 2.90 -2.15 -9.44
C VAL A 182 3.33 -1.09 -10.45
N LYS A 183 3.99 -0.02 -9.98
CA LYS A 183 4.53 1.06 -10.82
C LYS A 183 5.83 0.66 -11.52
N LYS A 184 6.60 -0.23 -10.90
CA LYS A 184 7.87 -0.72 -11.45
C LYS A 184 7.63 -2.03 -12.19
N LYS A 185 8.50 -2.36 -13.15
CA LYS A 185 8.29 -3.53 -14.03
C LYS A 185 8.38 -4.84 -13.24
N GLU A 186 9.36 -4.90 -12.37
CA GLU A 186 9.63 -6.00 -11.43
C GLU A 186 8.48 -6.26 -10.45
N GLY A 187 7.57 -5.29 -10.20
CA GLY A 187 6.43 -5.46 -9.30
C GLY A 187 5.06 -5.58 -9.98
N ARG A 188 5.03 -5.66 -11.31
CA ARG A 188 3.77 -5.82 -12.07
C ARG A 188 3.08 -7.17 -11.89
N TRP A 189 3.81 -8.19 -11.46
CA TRP A 189 3.23 -9.49 -11.14
C TRP A 189 2.14 -9.36 -10.07
N VAL A 190 2.22 -8.38 -9.16
CA VAL A 190 1.19 -8.10 -8.15
C VAL A 190 -0.17 -7.82 -8.78
N ALA A 191 -0.20 -7.17 -9.94
CA ALA A 191 -1.44 -6.86 -10.65
C ALA A 191 -2.00 -8.07 -11.44
N HIS A 192 -1.30 -9.20 -11.48
CA HIS A 192 -1.85 -10.46 -11.98
C HIS A 192 -2.51 -11.29 -10.87
N LEU A 193 -2.42 -10.83 -9.62
CA LEU A 193 -2.94 -11.58 -8.48
C LEU A 193 -4.31 -11.07 -8.07
N ASP A 194 -5.17 -12.02 -7.74
CA ASP A 194 -6.55 -11.84 -7.35
C ASP A 194 -6.81 -12.59 -6.04
N ILE A 195 -7.63 -12.04 -5.15
CA ILE A 195 -7.91 -12.64 -3.84
C ILE A 195 -9.28 -13.27 -3.86
N VAL A 196 -9.32 -14.57 -4.18
CA VAL A 196 -10.57 -15.32 -4.24
C VAL A 196 -10.86 -16.01 -2.91
N GLN A 197 -12.14 -16.28 -2.70
CA GLN A 197 -12.61 -17.15 -1.62
C GLN A 197 -13.26 -18.39 -2.22
N GLU A 198 -12.58 -19.54 -2.12
CA GLU A 198 -13.07 -20.83 -2.68
C GLU A 198 -14.43 -21.26 -2.07
N ASP A 199 -14.59 -21.11 -0.75
CA ASP A 199 -15.81 -21.46 -0.01
C ASP A 199 -16.31 -20.25 0.77
N ALA A 200 -17.63 -19.99 0.78
CA ALA A 200 -18.23 -18.96 1.63
C ALA A 200 -17.91 -19.23 3.12
N GLY A 201 -17.14 -18.34 3.77
CA GLY A 201 -16.62 -18.57 5.13
C GLY A 201 -15.31 -19.36 5.21
N GLY A 202 -14.66 -19.62 4.08
CA GLY A 202 -13.37 -20.27 3.95
C GLY A 202 -12.17 -19.33 4.14
N PRO A 203 -10.95 -19.86 4.14
CA PRO A 203 -9.73 -19.05 4.05
C PRO A 203 -9.65 -18.37 2.68
N LEU A 204 -9.11 -17.15 2.64
CA LEU A 204 -8.79 -16.49 1.37
C LEU A 204 -7.61 -17.16 0.69
N SER A 205 -7.66 -17.25 -0.63
CA SER A 205 -6.60 -17.75 -1.51
C SER A 205 -6.22 -16.69 -2.53
N VAL A 206 -4.94 -16.67 -2.88
CA VAL A 206 -4.45 -15.82 -3.97
C VAL A 206 -4.33 -16.67 -5.24
N GLU A 207 -4.97 -16.23 -6.31
CA GLU A 207 -4.88 -16.85 -7.63
C GLU A 207 -4.16 -15.93 -8.63
N LYS A 208 -3.43 -16.53 -9.57
CA LYS A 208 -2.74 -15.80 -10.64
C LYS A 208 -3.59 -15.83 -11.90
N GLN A 209 -3.97 -14.65 -12.37
CA GLN A 209 -4.72 -14.43 -13.60
C GLN A 209 -3.78 -14.29 -14.80
N ASP A 210 -4.29 -14.59 -16.00
CA ASP A 210 -3.51 -14.58 -17.26
C ASP A 210 -3.17 -13.15 -17.75
N GLY A 211 -3.85 -12.12 -17.24
CA GLY A 211 -3.70 -10.73 -17.65
C GLY A 211 -3.23 -9.80 -16.54
N LEU A 212 -2.82 -8.59 -16.91
CA LEU A 212 -2.57 -7.51 -15.96
C LEU A 212 -3.89 -6.85 -15.60
N GLY A 213 -4.30 -6.88 -14.34
CA GLY A 213 -5.52 -6.22 -13.86
C GLY A 213 -5.33 -4.74 -13.56
N TYR A 214 -6.43 -3.99 -13.46
CA TYR A 214 -6.42 -2.68 -12.83
C TYR A 214 -6.15 -2.83 -11.34
N CYS A 215 -5.13 -2.14 -10.82
CA CYS A 215 -4.78 -2.24 -9.42
C CYS A 215 -5.77 -1.42 -8.57
N ARG A 216 -6.61 -2.12 -7.80
CA ARG A 216 -7.60 -1.54 -6.88
C ARG A 216 -7.40 -2.07 -5.46
N GLY A 217 -8.47 -2.40 -4.73
CA GLY A 217 -8.43 -2.79 -3.33
C GLY A 217 -7.61 -4.05 -3.13
N GLU A 218 -7.94 -5.13 -3.83
CA GLU A 218 -7.26 -6.42 -3.68
C GLU A 218 -5.78 -6.39 -4.10
N CYS A 219 -5.50 -5.78 -5.25
CA CYS A 219 -4.12 -5.56 -5.69
C CYS A 219 -3.31 -4.76 -4.64
N THR A 220 -3.92 -3.76 -4.00
CA THR A 220 -3.25 -3.01 -2.93
C THR A 220 -3.00 -3.90 -1.72
N ILE A 221 -3.93 -4.79 -1.35
CA ILE A 221 -3.72 -5.77 -0.27
C ILE A 221 -2.52 -6.68 -0.59
N VAL A 222 -2.43 -7.20 -1.82
CA VAL A 222 -1.31 -8.05 -2.26
C VAL A 222 0.01 -7.26 -2.24
N GLN A 223 0.02 -6.05 -2.78
CA GLN A 223 1.20 -5.18 -2.82
C GLN A 223 1.80 -4.98 -1.41
N ARG A 224 0.90 -4.72 -0.48
CA ARG A 224 1.17 -4.47 0.93
C ARG A 224 1.60 -5.73 1.68
N ALA A 225 0.97 -6.86 1.41
CA ALA A 225 1.36 -8.16 1.91
C ALA A 225 2.77 -8.56 1.44
N CYS A 226 3.12 -8.25 0.19
CA CYS A 226 4.47 -8.43 -0.34
C CYS A 226 5.50 -7.60 0.44
N GLN A 227 5.25 -6.29 0.61
CA GLN A 227 6.15 -5.40 1.36
C GLN A 227 6.37 -5.89 2.79
N SER A 228 5.29 -6.28 3.47
CA SER A 228 5.39 -6.82 4.83
C SER A 228 6.11 -8.17 4.90
N SER A 229 6.09 -8.95 3.82
CA SER A 229 6.73 -10.27 3.78
C SER A 229 8.25 -10.20 3.68
N LEU A 230 8.71 -9.25 2.87
CA LEU A 230 10.12 -9.03 2.55
C LEU A 230 10.82 -8.12 3.55
N ARG A 231 10.07 -7.34 4.34
CA ARG A 231 10.62 -6.40 5.30
C ARG A 231 11.66 -7.02 6.23
N GLY A 232 12.88 -6.48 6.20
CA GLY A 232 14.02 -6.91 7.00
C GLY A 232 14.67 -8.22 6.51
N LYS A 233 14.36 -8.66 5.29
CA LYS A 233 14.90 -9.86 4.64
C LYS A 233 15.41 -9.58 3.22
N GLU A 234 15.37 -8.33 2.78
CA GLU A 234 15.70 -7.88 1.43
C GLU A 234 17.15 -8.27 1.08
N GLU A 235 18.12 -7.88 1.91
CA GLU A 235 19.54 -8.24 1.75
C GLU A 235 19.74 -9.77 1.75
N SER A 236 19.02 -10.49 2.61
CA SER A 236 19.13 -11.95 2.67
C SER A 236 18.56 -12.61 1.42
N LEU A 237 17.53 -12.04 0.81
CA LEU A 237 16.95 -12.52 -0.44
C LEU A 237 17.89 -12.20 -1.60
N ALA A 238 18.46 -11.00 -1.67
CA ALA A 238 19.45 -10.60 -2.67
C ALA A 238 20.65 -11.57 -2.67
N SER A 239 21.21 -11.84 -1.49
CA SER A 239 22.32 -12.78 -1.33
C SER A 239 21.96 -14.21 -1.77
N MET A 240 20.74 -14.68 -1.51
CA MET A 240 20.29 -16.00 -1.94
C MET A 240 20.05 -16.11 -3.44
N LEU A 241 19.56 -15.03 -4.08
CA LEU A 241 19.42 -14.92 -5.53
C LEU A 241 20.79 -14.91 -6.21
N GLN A 242 21.75 -14.18 -5.66
CA GLN A 242 23.12 -14.15 -6.16
C GLN A 242 23.80 -15.53 -6.10
N GLN A 243 23.51 -16.32 -5.06
CA GLN A 243 24.03 -17.68 -4.89
C GLN A 243 23.27 -18.75 -5.69
N ASP A 244 22.26 -18.37 -6.49
CA ASP A 244 21.31 -19.26 -7.18
C ASP A 244 20.80 -20.39 -6.26
N THR A 245 20.40 -20.00 -5.04
CA THR A 245 19.88 -20.95 -4.06
C THR A 245 18.61 -21.62 -4.59
N ALA A 246 18.38 -22.89 -4.28
CA ALA A 246 17.16 -23.58 -4.71
C ALA A 246 15.88 -22.84 -4.22
N ASN A 247 14.89 -22.68 -5.10
CA ASN A 247 13.62 -21.97 -4.83
C ASN A 247 12.98 -22.41 -3.49
N LYS A 248 12.90 -23.73 -3.27
CA LYS A 248 12.36 -24.30 -2.02
C LYS A 248 13.09 -23.80 -0.76
N LYS A 249 14.43 -23.71 -0.80
CA LYS A 249 15.23 -23.22 0.32
C LYS A 249 15.04 -21.71 0.54
N MET A 250 14.87 -20.93 -0.54
CA MET A 250 14.57 -19.50 -0.41
C MET A 250 13.19 -19.27 0.22
N LYS A 251 12.14 -19.96 -0.27
CA LYS A 251 10.79 -19.91 0.31
C LYS A 251 10.81 -20.33 1.79
N GLU A 252 11.50 -21.41 2.13
CA GLU A 252 11.65 -21.87 3.52
C GLU A 252 12.43 -20.88 4.41
N LYS A 253 13.37 -20.11 3.89
CA LYS A 253 14.16 -19.17 4.71
C LYS A 253 13.48 -17.82 4.83
N VAL A 254 12.85 -17.34 3.76
CA VAL A 254 12.19 -16.02 3.70
C VAL A 254 10.77 -16.09 4.24
N CYS A 255 9.99 -17.09 3.84
CA CYS A 255 8.55 -17.14 4.10
C CYS A 255 8.14 -18.00 5.30
N LYS A 256 8.98 -18.91 5.80
CA LYS A 256 8.62 -19.86 6.88
C LYS A 256 7.94 -19.24 8.10
N LYS A 257 8.52 -18.19 8.69
CA LYS A 257 7.94 -17.53 9.89
C LYS A 257 6.54 -16.94 9.63
N ILE A 258 6.25 -16.60 8.37
CA ILE A 258 4.97 -16.03 7.93
C ILE A 258 4.00 -17.17 7.62
N CYS A 259 4.47 -18.21 6.94
CA CYS A 259 3.70 -19.37 6.50
C CYS A 259 3.39 -20.38 7.60
N GLU A 260 4.06 -20.32 8.74
CA GLU A 260 3.74 -21.15 9.92
C GLU A 260 2.39 -20.78 10.55
N LYS A 261 1.83 -19.60 10.25
CA LYS A 261 0.56 -19.15 10.84
C LYS A 261 -0.63 -19.72 10.08
N LYS A 262 -1.60 -20.26 10.82
CA LYS A 262 -2.85 -20.78 10.22
C LYS A 262 -3.67 -19.65 9.61
N ARG A 263 -4.21 -19.91 8.42
CA ARG A 263 -5.06 -18.96 7.70
C ARG A 263 -6.39 -18.75 8.45
N PRO A 264 -6.77 -17.50 8.76
CA PRO A 264 -8.06 -17.21 9.36
C PRO A 264 -9.19 -17.43 8.33
N LYS A 265 -10.33 -17.90 8.80
CA LYS A 265 -11.57 -18.02 8.01
C LYS A 265 -12.32 -16.71 8.04
N ILE A 266 -12.76 -16.21 6.90
CA ILE A 266 -13.46 -14.92 6.78
C ILE A 266 -14.87 -15.18 6.26
N ALA A 267 -15.91 -14.81 7.02
CA ALA A 267 -17.30 -15.06 6.64
C ALA A 267 -17.82 -14.12 5.54
N ASP A 268 -17.41 -12.85 5.58
CA ASP A 268 -17.99 -11.78 4.76
C ASP A 268 -17.00 -11.18 3.75
N TRP A 269 -16.32 -12.03 2.97
CA TRP A 269 -15.51 -11.56 1.85
C TRP A 269 -16.42 -11.05 0.73
N LYS A 270 -16.09 -9.88 0.20
CA LYS A 270 -16.74 -9.32 -0.99
C LYS A 270 -15.65 -9.25 -2.04
N ASP A 271 -15.77 -10.14 -3.01
CA ASP A 271 -14.83 -10.28 -4.12
C ASP A 271 -14.89 -9.04 -5.02
N GLU A 272 -13.74 -8.47 -5.32
CA GLU A 272 -13.59 -7.41 -6.30
C GLU A 272 -13.39 -8.06 -7.68
N PRO A 273 -14.24 -7.77 -8.69
CA PRO A 273 -14.07 -8.41 -9.99
C PRO A 273 -12.76 -7.99 -10.64
N PHE A 274 -11.95 -8.98 -11.02
CA PHE A 274 -10.73 -8.76 -11.78
C PHE A 274 -11.02 -8.15 -13.16
N GLU A 275 -10.64 -6.88 -13.34
CA GLU A 275 -10.75 -6.19 -14.63
C GLU A 275 -9.41 -6.21 -15.36
N PRO A 276 -9.26 -7.01 -16.43
CA PRO A 276 -8.02 -7.06 -17.20
C PRO A 276 -7.81 -5.74 -17.96
N ARG A 277 -6.58 -5.25 -17.91
CA ARG A 277 -6.10 -4.10 -18.67
C ARG A 277 -5.79 -4.51 -20.10
N ASP A 278 -5.99 -3.58 -21.02
CA ASP A 278 -5.57 -3.79 -22.40
C ASP A 278 -4.04 -3.83 -22.49
N PRO A 279 -3.43 -4.87 -23.09
CA PRO A 279 -1.99 -4.98 -23.27
C PRO A 279 -1.36 -3.76 -23.95
N LYS A 280 -2.08 -3.12 -24.88
CA LYS A 280 -1.59 -1.93 -25.61
C LYS A 280 -1.47 -0.72 -24.69
N GLU A 281 -2.34 -0.59 -23.69
CA GLU A 281 -2.22 0.48 -22.69
C GLU A 281 -0.97 0.29 -21.84
N VAL A 282 -0.65 -0.96 -21.48
CA VAL A 282 0.55 -1.30 -20.71
C VAL A 282 1.82 -1.00 -21.52
N GLU A 283 1.86 -1.41 -22.79
CA GLU A 283 2.99 -1.11 -23.69
C GLU A 283 3.17 0.39 -23.91
N THR A 284 2.07 1.13 -24.06
CA THR A 284 2.11 2.60 -24.22
C THR A 284 2.67 3.27 -22.97
N GLN A 285 2.26 2.81 -21.78
CA GLN A 285 2.83 3.29 -20.52
C GLN A 285 4.31 2.96 -20.38
N ASP A 286 4.75 1.79 -20.82
CA ASP A 286 6.17 1.43 -20.85
C ASP A 286 6.98 2.32 -21.78
N MET A 287 6.45 2.61 -22.96
CA MET A 287 7.09 3.50 -23.92
C MET A 287 7.21 4.91 -23.34
N MET A 288 6.15 5.43 -22.72
CA MET A 288 6.16 6.75 -22.07
C MET A 288 7.14 6.80 -20.88
N ALA A 289 7.17 5.76 -20.04
CA ALA A 289 8.09 5.68 -18.91
C ALA A 289 9.55 5.63 -19.38
N LYS A 290 9.85 4.86 -20.43
CA LYS A 290 11.18 4.79 -21.05
C LYS A 290 11.59 6.14 -21.64
N MET A 291 10.70 6.78 -22.42
CA MET A 291 10.98 8.10 -22.98
C MET A 291 11.26 9.12 -21.89
N LYS A 292 10.46 9.15 -20.82
CA LYS A 292 10.68 10.06 -19.69
C LYS A 292 12.04 9.82 -19.00
N ALA A 293 12.45 8.56 -18.86
CA ALA A 293 13.73 8.22 -18.26
C ALA A 293 14.92 8.62 -19.14
N GLU A 294 14.80 8.50 -20.47
CA GLU A 294 15.89 8.81 -21.40
C GLU A 294 15.98 10.31 -21.76
N THR A 295 14.84 11.01 -21.89
CA THR A 295 14.81 12.41 -22.33
C THR A 295 14.62 13.41 -21.19
N GLY A 296 14.26 12.94 -19.99
CA GLY A 296 13.92 13.81 -18.85
C GLY A 296 12.63 14.62 -19.03
N MET A 297 12.03 14.60 -20.23
CA MET A 297 10.83 15.36 -20.56
C MET A 297 9.59 14.52 -20.26
N SER A 298 8.74 15.03 -19.37
CA SER A 298 7.45 14.41 -19.06
C SER A 298 6.43 14.85 -20.10
N MET A 299 6.42 14.21 -21.28
CA MET A 299 5.44 14.54 -22.32
C MET A 299 4.01 14.35 -21.82
N LYS A 300 3.27 15.45 -21.69
CA LYS A 300 1.82 15.41 -21.62
C LYS A 300 1.30 15.26 -23.04
N MET A 301 0.52 14.21 -23.32
CA MET A 301 -0.24 14.14 -24.57
C MET A 301 -1.32 15.23 -24.53
N TYR A 302 -1.07 16.34 -25.20
CA TYR A 302 -2.07 17.38 -25.44
C TYR A 302 -2.99 16.95 -26.58
N SER A 303 -4.29 17.23 -26.47
CA SER A 303 -5.19 17.01 -27.61
C SER A 303 -4.86 18.01 -28.73
N ARG A 304 -5.23 17.69 -29.97
CA ARG A 304 -5.07 18.62 -31.10
C ARG A 304 -5.75 19.97 -30.82
N GLU A 305 -6.90 19.96 -30.15
CA GLU A 305 -7.58 21.20 -29.78
C GLU A 305 -6.86 21.97 -28.67
N GLU A 306 -6.10 21.31 -27.80
CA GLU A 306 -5.26 21.95 -26.79
C GLU A 306 -4.03 22.60 -27.42
N LEU A 307 -3.38 21.92 -28.37
CA LEU A 307 -2.25 22.47 -29.14
C LEU A 307 -2.65 23.69 -29.96
N GLU A 308 -3.87 23.71 -30.53
CA GLU A 308 -4.39 24.84 -31.29
C GLU A 308 -4.81 26.03 -30.42
N ARG A 309 -4.97 25.84 -29.09
CA ARG A 309 -5.30 26.89 -28.13
C ARG A 309 -4.10 27.42 -27.35
N MET A 310 -2.96 26.73 -27.40
CA MET A 310 -1.73 27.19 -26.78
C MET A 310 -1.15 28.35 -27.59
N THR A 311 -0.92 29.48 -26.92
CA THR A 311 -0.21 30.61 -27.53
C THR A 311 1.30 30.40 -27.45
N ASP A 312 2.07 31.07 -28.30
CA ASP A 312 3.54 30.98 -28.27
C ASP A 312 4.12 31.34 -26.89
N GLY A 313 3.46 32.25 -26.16
CA GLY A 313 3.83 32.60 -24.78
C GLY A 313 3.60 31.46 -23.78
N ASP A 314 2.54 30.67 -23.94
CA ASP A 314 2.30 29.48 -23.10
C ASP A 314 3.34 28.39 -23.37
N MET A 315 3.77 28.26 -24.63
CA MET A 315 4.80 27.32 -25.06
C MET A 315 6.17 27.66 -24.45
N GLU A 316 6.57 28.94 -24.49
CA GLU A 316 7.81 29.42 -23.85
C GLU A 316 7.78 29.24 -22.33
N THR A 317 6.64 29.53 -21.69
CA THR A 317 6.50 29.42 -20.24
C THR A 317 6.56 27.95 -19.77
N MET A 318 6.03 27.01 -20.56
CA MET A 318 6.17 25.57 -20.29
C MET A 318 7.61 25.10 -20.50
N ALA A 319 8.27 25.49 -21.59
CA ALA A 319 9.66 25.13 -21.85
C ALA A 319 10.60 25.64 -20.73
N ALA A 320 10.39 26.85 -20.23
CA ALA A 320 11.14 27.40 -19.10
C ALA A 320 10.89 26.64 -17.79
N ARG A 321 9.66 26.17 -17.57
CA ARG A 321 9.29 25.40 -16.37
C ARG A 321 9.83 23.97 -16.39
N GLU A 322 9.95 23.37 -17.56
CA GLU A 322 10.56 22.04 -17.75
C GLU A 322 12.10 22.08 -17.72
N ALA A 323 12.73 23.18 -18.16
CA ALA A 323 14.17 23.38 -18.07
C ALA A 323 14.68 23.75 -16.66
N GLY A 324 13.80 24.19 -15.75
CA GLY A 324 14.16 24.81 -14.47
C GLY A 324 14.34 23.90 -13.24
N HIS A 325 14.33 22.57 -13.37
CA HIS A 325 14.45 21.67 -12.21
C HIS A 325 15.77 20.87 -12.18
N PRO A 326 16.86 21.43 -11.60
CA PRO A 326 17.87 20.58 -10.98
C PRO A 326 17.33 20.07 -9.63
N ASN A 327 17.48 18.76 -9.42
CA ASN A 327 17.27 18.07 -8.15
C ASN A 327 17.75 18.90 -6.94
N LEU A 328 16.83 19.41 -6.13
CA LEU A 328 17.08 19.71 -4.72
C LEU A 328 16.20 18.78 -3.89
N VAL A 329 16.73 17.59 -3.64
CA VAL A 329 16.24 16.69 -2.60
C VAL A 329 16.58 17.34 -1.27
N VAL A 330 15.64 18.11 -0.70
CA VAL A 330 15.72 18.53 0.70
C VAL A 330 15.22 17.36 1.54
N GLY A 331 16.16 16.53 2.00
CA GLY A 331 15.90 15.50 2.99
C GLY A 331 15.45 16.16 4.30
N ILE A 332 14.20 15.92 4.69
CA ILE A 332 13.70 16.24 6.02
C ILE A 332 13.35 14.93 6.69
N GLY A 333 14.34 14.34 7.36
CA GLY A 333 14.13 13.26 8.32
C GLY A 333 13.63 13.86 9.64
N TRP A 334 12.39 13.53 10.03
CA TRP A 334 11.93 13.71 11.40
C TRP A 334 12.02 12.37 12.13
N THR A 335 13.14 12.16 12.83
CA THR A 335 13.21 11.22 13.96
C THR A 335 12.58 11.88 15.17
N PHE A 336 11.33 11.54 15.47
CA PHE A 336 10.74 11.68 16.79
C PHE A 336 10.44 10.27 17.28
N PHE A 337 11.16 9.79 18.30
CA PHE A 337 10.60 9.05 19.44
C PHE A 337 11.71 8.74 20.44
N GLY A 338 11.46 9.15 21.69
CA GLY A 338 12.27 8.82 22.85
C GLY A 338 12.25 7.32 23.15
N LYS A 339 13.31 6.89 23.82
CA LYS A 339 13.50 5.53 24.33
C LYS A 339 12.34 5.13 25.25
N PHE A 340 11.79 3.94 25.01
CA PHE A 340 11.12 3.11 26.02
C PHE A 340 12.15 2.18 26.66
#